data_AF-A0A946VWC1-F1
#
_entry.id   AF-A0A946VWC1-F1
#
_cell.length_a   1.000
_cell.length_b   1.000
_cell.length_c   1.000
_cell.angle_alpha   90.00
_cell.angle_beta   90.00
_cell.angle_gamma   90.00
#
_symmetry.space_group_name_H-M   'P 1'
#
loop_
_entity.id
_entity.type
_entity.pdbx_description
1 polymer ?
#
loop_
_entity_poly.entity_id
_entity_poly.type
_entity_poly.pdbx_seq_one_letter_code
_entity_poly.pdbx_strand_id
1 'polypeptide(L)'
;MFSWSYSIDDRSDGFWLVVNDGKNPKRRAGQLAVLYGDLKANRLTAYEYNGQRGRHSYRRQDLLESWNDVFTLDTSKPGLLNVSFAIDTTNVNEHRKKKRWQGISFNEQIGIWFHPSKNSRFRYDDEEIKRYAIARRKHGGGTSWYDASHKPTTVASVPEPGTIALLALGVAGLGWSRQGERKRRKLDQQ
;
A
#
# COMPACT_ATOMS: atom_id res chain seq x y z
N MET A 1 -2.44 6.66 0.02
CA MET A 1 -2.86 5.43 0.70
C MET A 1 -2.49 4.23 -0.16
N PHE A 2 -1.74 3.28 0.40
CA PHE A 2 -1.41 1.99 -0.22
C PHE A 2 -1.99 0.86 0.63
N SER A 3 -2.69 -0.07 0.00
CA SER A 3 -3.25 -1.24 0.67
C SER A 3 -2.72 -2.53 0.03
N TRP A 4 -2.46 -3.52 0.86
CA TRP A 4 -1.98 -4.83 0.42
C TRP A 4 -2.64 -5.93 1.23
N SER A 5 -3.08 -7.00 0.56
CA SER A 5 -3.70 -8.17 1.19
C SER A 5 -3.24 -9.44 0.50
N TYR A 6 -2.99 -10.50 1.26
CA TYR A 6 -2.50 -11.77 0.77
C TYR A 6 -2.78 -12.91 1.74
N SER A 7 -2.74 -14.15 1.23
CA SER A 7 -2.81 -15.38 2.02
C SER A 7 -1.48 -16.12 1.93
N ILE A 8 -0.95 -16.57 3.07
CA ILE A 8 0.27 -17.36 3.16
C ILE A 8 0.10 -18.53 4.13
N ASP A 9 1.08 -19.43 4.17
CA ASP A 9 1.15 -20.49 5.19
C ASP A 9 1.18 -19.87 6.58
N ASP A 10 0.36 -20.40 7.49
CA ASP A 10 0.15 -19.90 8.86
C ASP A 10 1.40 -19.94 9.77
N ARG A 11 2.48 -20.61 9.35
CA ARG A 11 3.77 -20.57 10.04
C ARG A 11 4.67 -19.42 9.61
N SER A 12 4.20 -18.58 8.69
CA SER A 12 4.95 -17.41 8.23
C SER A 12 4.81 -16.27 9.23
N ASP A 13 5.92 -15.59 9.50
CA ASP A 13 6.04 -14.61 10.59
C ASP A 13 6.68 -13.30 10.13
N GLY A 14 7.08 -13.20 8.86
CA GLY A 14 7.55 -11.96 8.28
C GLY A 14 7.52 -11.97 6.76
N PHE A 15 7.94 -10.86 6.16
CA PHE A 15 8.11 -10.75 4.72
C PHE A 15 9.01 -9.59 4.33
N TRP A 16 9.40 -9.54 3.04
CA TRP A 16 9.73 -8.29 2.37
C TRP A 16 8.93 -8.12 1.07
N LEU A 17 8.65 -6.88 0.72
CA LEU A 17 7.86 -6.48 -0.43
C LEU A 17 8.51 -5.29 -1.13
N VAL A 18 8.66 -5.39 -2.44
CA VAL A 18 8.99 -4.25 -3.30
C VAL A 18 7.94 -4.19 -4.41
N VAL A 19 7.44 -2.98 -4.68
CA VAL A 19 6.49 -2.73 -5.76
C VAL A 19 6.93 -1.54 -6.60
N ASN A 20 6.47 -1.49 -7.84
CA ASN A 20 6.66 -0.35 -8.73
C ASN A 20 5.63 -0.37 -9.85
N ASP A 21 5.66 0.66 -10.69
CA ASP A 21 4.85 0.80 -11.89
C ASP A 21 5.29 -0.21 -12.97
N GLY A 22 4.50 -1.26 -13.16
CA GLY A 22 4.64 -2.25 -14.23
C GLY A 22 5.72 -3.33 -14.05
N LYS A 23 6.97 -3.06 -14.43
CA LYS A 23 8.01 -4.11 -14.58
C LYS A 23 8.38 -4.76 -13.25
N ASN A 24 8.88 -6.01 -13.25
CA ASN A 24 9.42 -6.62 -12.03
C ASN A 24 10.44 -5.70 -11.32
N PRO A 25 10.28 -5.43 -10.01
CA PRO A 25 11.12 -4.45 -9.29
C PRO A 25 12.59 -4.86 -9.12
N LYS A 26 12.94 -6.11 -9.38
CA LYS A 26 14.31 -6.61 -9.24
C LYS A 26 15.31 -5.69 -9.97
N ARG A 27 16.44 -5.41 -9.32
CA ARG A 27 17.57 -4.62 -9.85
C ARG A 27 17.34 -3.11 -10.03
N ARG A 28 16.20 -2.54 -9.58
CA ARG A 28 15.95 -1.09 -9.62
C ARG A 28 16.47 -0.38 -8.37
N ALA A 29 17.79 -0.42 -8.17
CA ALA A 29 18.45 0.19 -7.01
C ALA A 29 18.21 1.71 -6.93
N GLY A 30 17.94 2.20 -5.72
CA GLY A 30 17.85 3.62 -5.37
C GLY A 30 16.68 4.39 -5.99
N GLN A 31 15.70 3.67 -6.52
CA GLN A 31 14.47 4.25 -7.09
C GLN A 31 13.23 3.86 -6.31
N LEU A 32 13.27 2.75 -5.55
CA LEU A 32 12.10 2.17 -4.92
C LEU A 32 12.29 2.09 -3.42
N ALA A 33 11.19 1.90 -2.70
CA ALA A 33 11.21 1.49 -1.31
C ALA A 33 11.00 -0.03 -1.19
N VAL A 34 11.57 -0.60 -0.13
CA VAL A 34 11.34 -1.99 0.29
C VAL A 34 10.64 -1.97 1.64
N LEU A 35 9.54 -2.70 1.74
CA LEU A 35 8.78 -2.88 2.96
C LEU A 35 9.20 -4.19 3.62
N TYR A 36 9.42 -4.17 4.92
CA TYR A 36 9.62 -5.34 5.78
C TYR A 36 8.48 -5.44 6.78
N GLY A 37 7.79 -6.56 6.79
CA GLY A 37 6.77 -6.86 7.81
C GLY A 37 7.29 -7.84 8.84
N ASP A 38 7.23 -7.45 10.10
CA ASP A 38 7.32 -8.33 11.27
C ASP A 38 5.90 -8.55 11.80
N LEU A 39 5.33 -9.72 11.46
CA LEU A 39 3.95 -10.03 11.82
C LEU A 39 3.80 -10.25 13.33
N LYS A 40 4.86 -10.69 14.01
CA LYS A 40 4.84 -10.94 15.45
C LYS A 40 4.86 -9.63 16.25
N ALA A 41 5.65 -8.66 15.81
CA ALA A 41 5.70 -7.32 16.42
C ALA A 41 4.59 -6.39 15.91
N ASN A 42 3.74 -6.87 15.00
CA ASN A 42 2.75 -6.06 14.27
C ASN A 42 3.35 -4.77 13.68
N ARG A 43 4.53 -4.88 13.06
CA ARG A 43 5.31 -3.73 12.58
C ARG A 43 5.65 -3.84 11.11
N LEU A 44 5.43 -2.76 10.38
CA LEU A 44 5.87 -2.57 9.00
C LEU A 44 6.94 -1.49 8.96
N THR A 45 8.03 -1.71 8.23
CA THR A 45 9.13 -0.74 8.11
C THR A 45 9.55 -0.57 6.66
N ALA A 46 9.69 0.67 6.21
CA ALA A 46 10.09 1.03 4.85
C ALA A 46 11.54 1.53 4.82
N TYR A 47 12.33 0.99 3.91
CA TYR A 47 13.69 1.44 3.64
C TYR A 47 13.86 1.78 2.17
N GLU A 48 14.90 2.54 1.86
CA GLU A 48 15.36 2.63 0.49
C GLU A 48 15.77 1.25 -0.06
N TYR A 49 15.28 0.91 -1.25
CA TYR A 49 15.62 -0.35 -1.90
C TYR A 49 16.95 -0.23 -2.65
N ASN A 50 17.97 -0.93 -2.16
CA ASN A 50 19.31 -0.94 -2.75
C ASN A 50 19.47 -1.81 -4.02
N GLY A 51 18.40 -2.42 -4.54
CA GLY A 51 18.46 -3.26 -5.75
C GLY A 51 19.18 -4.61 -5.58
N GLN A 52 19.67 -4.92 -4.37
CA GLN A 52 20.34 -6.18 -4.04
C GLN A 52 19.40 -7.10 -3.24
N ARG A 53 19.88 -8.33 -2.94
CA ARG A 53 19.16 -9.43 -2.25
C ARG A 53 18.19 -8.91 -1.16
N GLY A 54 16.90 -8.94 -1.46
CA GLY A 54 15.86 -8.10 -0.83
C GLY A 54 15.78 -8.19 0.69
N ARG A 55 16.10 -9.34 1.30
CA ARG A 55 16.13 -9.47 2.77
C ARG A 55 17.20 -8.63 3.48
N HIS A 56 18.15 -8.02 2.76
CA HIS A 56 19.26 -7.26 3.32
C HIS A 56 19.28 -5.79 2.90
N SER A 57 18.28 -5.34 2.15
CA SER A 57 18.21 -3.96 1.66
C SER A 57 18.14 -2.92 2.78
N TYR A 58 17.58 -3.22 3.95
CA TYR A 58 17.64 -2.33 5.12
C TYR A 58 19.06 -1.97 5.57
N ARG A 59 20.08 -2.79 5.24
CA ARG A 59 21.45 -2.55 5.69
C ARG A 59 22.04 -1.38 4.92
N ARG A 60 22.43 -0.33 5.65
CA ARG A 60 23.09 0.88 5.12
C ARG A 60 22.20 1.69 4.19
N GLN A 61 20.89 1.65 4.38
CA GLN A 61 19.93 2.44 3.63
C GLN A 61 19.13 3.29 4.60
N ASP A 62 18.64 4.43 4.15
CA ASP A 62 17.83 5.32 4.96
C ASP A 62 16.52 4.59 5.35
N LEU A 63 16.21 4.60 6.65
CA LEU A 63 14.84 4.36 7.11
C LEU A 63 13.97 5.48 6.53
N LEU A 64 12.87 5.08 5.91
CA LEU A 64 11.91 6.02 5.34
C LEU A 64 10.77 6.27 6.31
N GLU A 65 10.22 5.18 6.87
CA GLU A 65 9.09 5.23 7.80
C GLU A 65 8.89 3.87 8.50
N SER A 66 8.28 3.91 9.68
CA SER A 66 7.87 2.73 10.43
C SER A 66 6.42 2.90 10.91
N TRP A 67 5.64 1.82 10.83
CA TRP A 67 4.27 1.79 11.33
C TRP A 67 4.08 0.61 12.28
N ASN A 68 3.38 0.85 13.39
CA ASN A 68 3.02 -0.15 14.39
C ASN A 68 1.53 -0.45 14.30
N ASP A 69 1.14 -1.65 14.71
CA ASP A 69 -0.24 -2.12 14.79
C ASP A 69 -1.02 -2.01 13.48
N VAL A 70 -0.34 -2.24 12.35
CA VAL A 70 -0.92 -2.05 11.00
C VAL A 70 -1.53 -3.28 10.37
N PHE A 71 -1.19 -4.48 10.84
CA PHE A 71 -1.66 -5.71 10.25
C PHE A 71 -3.00 -6.14 10.85
N THR A 72 -3.95 -6.42 9.97
CA THR A 72 -5.09 -7.29 10.29
C THR A 72 -4.72 -8.72 9.92
N LEU A 73 -4.78 -9.63 10.90
CA LEU A 73 -4.46 -11.04 10.76
C LEU A 73 -5.73 -11.88 10.89
N ASP A 74 -5.98 -12.77 9.95
CA ASP A 74 -7.11 -13.70 9.97
C ASP A 74 -6.62 -15.14 9.74
N THR A 75 -6.89 -15.99 10.73
CA THR A 75 -6.54 -17.42 10.78
C THR A 75 -7.79 -18.33 10.75
N SER A 76 -8.93 -17.82 10.29
CA SER A 76 -10.19 -18.56 10.23
C SER A 76 -10.13 -19.81 9.34
N LYS A 77 -9.18 -19.85 8.40
CA LYS A 77 -8.93 -21.00 7.52
C LYS A 77 -7.70 -21.80 8.01
N PRO A 78 -7.86 -23.07 8.42
CA PRO A 78 -6.74 -23.89 8.87
C PRO A 78 -5.59 -23.95 7.84
N GLY A 79 -4.35 -23.80 8.30
CA GLY A 79 -3.15 -23.83 7.45
C GLY A 79 -2.87 -22.53 6.68
N LEU A 80 -3.76 -21.54 6.76
CA LEU A 80 -3.62 -20.24 6.08
C LEU A 80 -3.67 -19.09 7.08
N LEU A 81 -2.83 -18.10 6.83
CA LEU A 81 -2.87 -16.78 7.45
C LEU A 81 -3.17 -15.75 6.37
N ASN A 82 -4.32 -15.10 6.47
CA ASN A 82 -4.66 -13.92 5.68
C ASN A 82 -4.09 -12.70 6.40
N VAL A 83 -3.28 -11.91 5.69
CA VAL A 83 -2.69 -10.68 6.21
C VAL A 83 -3.12 -9.54 5.33
N SER A 84 -3.53 -8.43 5.94
CA SER A 84 -3.76 -7.18 5.22
C SER A 84 -3.27 -5.98 6.01
N PHE A 85 -2.93 -4.91 5.30
CA PHE A 85 -2.62 -3.60 5.88
C PHE A 85 -2.97 -2.47 4.90
N ALA A 86 -3.14 -1.27 5.44
CA ALA A 86 -3.22 -0.04 4.68
C ALA A 86 -2.36 1.03 5.36
N ILE A 87 -1.52 1.71 4.59
CA ILE A 87 -0.59 2.74 5.08
C ILE A 87 -0.71 4.01 4.26
N ASP A 88 -0.53 5.15 4.92
CA ASP A 88 -0.17 6.37 4.21
C ASP A 88 1.30 6.27 3.78
N THR A 89 1.56 6.59 2.52
CA THR A 89 2.87 6.45 1.88
C THR A 89 3.42 7.80 1.46
N THR A 90 2.82 8.89 1.91
CA THR A 90 3.21 10.24 1.54
C THR A 90 4.70 10.46 1.86
N ASN A 91 5.15 10.17 3.08
CA ASN A 91 6.56 10.35 3.47
C ASN A 91 7.50 9.42 2.68
N VAL A 92 7.09 8.17 2.44
CA VAL A 92 7.85 7.22 1.60
C VAL A 92 8.02 7.75 0.17
N ASN A 93 6.95 8.24 -0.46
CA ASN A 93 6.95 8.64 -1.86
C ASN A 93 7.55 10.05 -2.07
N GLU A 94 7.47 10.92 -1.06
CA GLU A 94 8.06 12.26 -1.08
C GLU A 94 9.54 12.29 -0.70
N HIS A 95 10.26 11.17 -0.71
CA HIS A 95 11.68 11.14 -0.39
C HIS A 95 12.52 11.92 -1.45
N ARG A 96 12.61 13.25 -1.30
CA ARG A 96 13.08 14.22 -2.32
C ARG A 96 14.57 14.16 -2.62
N LYS A 97 15.33 13.32 -1.92
CA LYS A 97 16.79 13.26 -2.04
C LYS A 97 17.27 12.68 -3.38
N LYS A 98 16.39 12.06 -4.21
CA LYS A 98 16.81 11.36 -5.44
C LYS A 98 15.93 11.70 -6.65
N LYS A 99 16.57 12.15 -7.73
CA LYS A 99 15.94 12.58 -8.99
C LYS A 99 15.07 11.51 -9.68
N ARG A 100 15.20 10.23 -9.33
CA ARG A 100 14.46 9.10 -9.92
C ARG A 100 13.69 8.30 -8.87
N TRP A 101 13.42 8.90 -7.72
CA TRP A 101 12.66 8.27 -6.67
C TRP A 101 11.22 8.03 -7.12
N GLN A 102 10.79 6.80 -6.99
CA GLN A 102 9.43 6.32 -7.23
C GLN A 102 8.80 5.81 -5.93
N GLY A 103 9.59 5.37 -4.95
CA GLY A 103 9.10 4.84 -3.69
C GLY A 103 8.32 3.55 -3.88
N ILE A 104 7.05 3.54 -3.49
CA ILE A 104 6.11 2.44 -3.73
C ILE A 104 4.95 2.85 -4.63
N SER A 105 5.04 3.97 -5.32
CA SER A 105 4.01 4.44 -6.26
C SER A 105 3.93 3.58 -7.53
N PHE A 106 2.72 3.36 -8.00
CA PHE A 106 2.39 2.72 -9.27
C PHE A 106 1.10 3.31 -9.84
N ASN A 107 0.87 3.16 -11.14
CA ASN A 107 -0.34 3.62 -11.81
C ASN A 107 -1.27 2.42 -12.08
N GLU A 108 -1.63 2.18 -13.33
CA GLU A 108 -2.56 1.12 -13.74
C GLU A 108 -1.97 -0.29 -13.67
N GLN A 109 -0.64 -0.39 -13.53
CA GLN A 109 0.08 -1.65 -13.51
C GLN A 109 1.06 -1.72 -12.36
N ILE A 110 1.12 -2.88 -11.72
CA ILE A 110 2.04 -3.16 -10.62
C ILE A 110 3.03 -4.26 -10.99
N GLY A 111 4.31 -3.97 -10.74
CA GLY A 111 5.38 -4.95 -10.61
C GLY A 111 5.51 -5.34 -9.16
N ILE A 112 5.66 -6.63 -8.88
CA ILE A 112 5.66 -7.17 -7.52
C ILE A 112 6.89 -8.04 -7.32
N TRP A 113 7.56 -7.84 -6.18
CA TRP A 113 8.59 -8.71 -5.67
C TRP A 113 8.33 -8.98 -4.18
N PHE A 114 7.58 -10.04 -3.91
CA PHE A 114 7.06 -10.36 -2.59
C PHE A 114 7.63 -11.68 -2.08
N HIS A 115 8.10 -11.69 -0.84
CA HIS A 115 8.73 -12.85 -0.24
C HIS A 115 8.30 -13.00 1.22
N PRO A 116 7.27 -13.82 1.50
CA PRO A 116 6.98 -14.22 2.86
C PRO A 116 8.07 -15.13 3.41
N SER A 117 8.32 -15.04 4.70
CA SER A 117 9.34 -15.78 5.43
C SER A 117 8.79 -16.49 6.64
N LYS A 118 9.45 -17.59 7.01
CA LYS A 118 9.15 -18.41 8.19
C LYS A 118 10.34 -18.43 9.14
N ASN A 119 10.08 -18.45 10.44
CA ASN A 119 11.09 -18.43 11.50
C ASN A 119 12.05 -17.24 11.32
N SER A 120 11.44 -16.08 11.13
CA SER A 120 12.06 -14.78 10.98
C SER A 120 12.49 -14.25 12.33
N ARG A 121 13.62 -13.55 12.36
CA ARG A 121 14.17 -12.91 13.55
C ARG A 121 14.48 -11.47 13.23
N PHE A 122 13.58 -10.60 13.66
CA PHE A 122 13.79 -9.17 13.67
C PHE A 122 14.44 -8.75 14.99
N ARG A 123 15.32 -7.75 14.92
CA ARG A 123 15.74 -6.95 16.08
C ARG A 123 15.70 -5.50 15.65
N TYR A 124 15.03 -4.72 16.48
CA TYR A 124 14.91 -3.30 16.32
C TYR A 124 15.81 -2.58 17.34
N ASP A 125 16.22 -1.39 16.96
CA ASP A 125 16.74 -0.35 17.84
C ASP A 125 15.92 0.88 17.48
N ASP A 126 15.00 1.21 18.38
CA ASP A 126 13.87 2.09 18.12
C ASP A 126 13.02 1.66 16.90
N GLU A 127 12.91 2.48 15.86
CA GLU A 127 12.18 2.18 14.62
C GLU A 127 13.02 1.40 13.60
N GLU A 128 14.34 1.34 13.78
CA GLU A 128 15.24 0.76 12.80
C GLU A 128 15.46 -0.75 12.97
N ILE A 129 15.41 -1.50 11.88
CA ILE A 129 15.83 -2.90 11.82
C ILE A 129 17.36 -2.93 11.91
N LYS A 130 17.90 -3.40 13.04
CA LYS A 130 19.32 -3.74 13.16
C LYS A 130 19.62 -5.15 12.70
N ARG A 131 18.63 -6.05 12.76
CA ARG A 131 18.77 -7.41 12.25
C ARG A 131 17.45 -7.91 11.69
N TYR A 132 17.51 -8.42 10.47
CA TYR A 132 16.52 -9.33 9.91
C TYR A 132 17.23 -10.58 9.39
N ALA A 133 16.87 -11.73 9.94
CA ALA A 133 17.41 -13.04 9.60
C ALA A 133 16.29 -14.07 9.50
N ILE A 134 16.49 -15.07 8.65
CA ILE A 134 15.54 -16.17 8.45
C ILE A 134 16.28 -17.45 8.85
N ALA A 135 15.67 -18.29 9.67
CA ALA A 135 16.31 -19.54 10.07
C ALA A 135 16.61 -20.43 8.85
N ARG A 136 17.57 -21.35 9.01
CA ARG A 136 17.88 -22.33 7.95
C ARG A 136 16.69 -23.29 7.78
N ARG A 137 16.55 -23.87 6.58
CA ARG A 137 15.49 -24.86 6.25
C ARG A 137 15.39 -26.02 7.24
N LYS A 138 16.53 -26.58 7.67
CA LYS A 138 16.57 -27.65 8.67
C LYS A 138 16.02 -27.25 10.06
N HIS A 139 15.78 -25.96 10.30
CA HIS A 139 15.18 -25.42 11.52
C HIS A 139 13.82 -24.77 11.23
N GLY A 140 13.11 -25.24 10.19
CA GLY A 140 11.77 -24.76 9.83
C GLY A 140 11.74 -23.38 9.17
N GLY A 141 12.88 -22.75 8.93
CA GLY A 141 12.94 -21.44 8.27
C GLY A 141 12.92 -21.54 6.75
N GLY A 142 12.47 -20.48 6.09
CA GLY A 142 12.41 -20.47 4.63
C GLY A 142 11.72 -19.25 4.10
N THR A 143 11.72 -19.12 2.78
CA THR A 143 11.03 -18.07 2.05
C THR A 143 10.28 -18.70 0.89
N SER A 144 9.05 -18.25 0.65
CA SER A 144 8.40 -18.40 -0.64
C SER A 144 8.64 -17.14 -1.48
N TRP A 145 8.08 -17.09 -2.69
CA TRP A 145 8.12 -15.89 -3.53
C TRP A 145 6.87 -15.76 -4.38
N TYR A 146 6.48 -14.52 -4.62
CA TYR A 146 5.54 -14.13 -5.64
C TYR A 146 6.11 -12.94 -6.40
N ASP A 147 6.48 -13.21 -7.65
CA ASP A 147 7.20 -12.27 -8.50
C ASP A 147 6.40 -12.03 -9.75
N ALA A 148 6.03 -10.78 -10.02
CA ALA A 148 5.16 -10.46 -11.13
C ALA A 148 5.58 -9.16 -11.84
N SER A 149 5.13 -9.03 -13.08
CA SER A 149 5.26 -7.82 -13.89
C SER A 149 3.92 -7.51 -14.55
N HIS A 150 3.65 -6.23 -14.75
CA HIS A 150 2.53 -5.66 -15.48
C HIS A 150 1.18 -6.24 -15.04
N LYS A 151 1.01 -6.45 -13.73
CA LYS A 151 -0.29 -6.89 -13.21
C LYS A 151 -1.23 -5.69 -13.19
N PRO A 152 -2.44 -5.80 -13.73
CA PRO A 152 -3.39 -4.72 -13.65
C PRO A 152 -3.71 -4.44 -12.19
N THR A 153 -3.74 -3.17 -11.82
CA THR A 153 -4.20 -2.74 -10.50
C THR A 153 -5.68 -2.45 -10.56
N THR A 154 -6.43 -2.93 -9.57
CA THR A 154 -7.76 -2.42 -9.33
C THR A 154 -7.64 -1.04 -8.73
N VAL A 155 -7.74 0.00 -9.55
CA VAL A 155 -8.03 1.34 -9.05
C VAL A 155 -9.47 1.27 -8.54
N ALA A 156 -9.65 1.23 -7.22
CA ALA A 156 -10.94 1.50 -6.65
C ALA A 156 -11.25 2.96 -6.98
N SER A 157 -11.97 3.22 -8.07
CA SER A 157 -12.61 4.52 -8.26
C SER A 157 -13.55 4.70 -7.08
N VAL A 158 -13.14 5.51 -6.11
CA VAL A 158 -14.06 5.97 -5.08
C VAL A 158 -15.15 6.71 -5.85
N PRO A 159 -16.43 6.29 -5.81
CA PRO A 159 -17.50 7.06 -6.42
C PRO A 159 -17.42 8.45 -5.80
N GLU A 160 -17.21 9.47 -6.63
CA GLU A 160 -17.21 10.85 -6.13
C GLU A 160 -18.53 11.05 -5.38
N PRO A 161 -18.50 11.43 -4.08
CA PRO A 161 -19.70 11.52 -3.29
C PRO A 161 -20.59 12.63 -3.83
N GLY A 162 -21.54 12.31 -4.71
CA GLY A 162 -22.75 13.05 -5.03
C GLY A 162 -22.63 14.55 -5.38
N THR A 163 -21.44 15.12 -5.55
CA THR A 163 -21.27 16.56 -5.83
C THR A 163 -21.89 16.94 -7.17
N ILE A 164 -21.90 16.03 -8.14
CA ILE A 164 -22.66 16.18 -9.39
C ILE A 164 -24.18 16.15 -9.13
N ALA A 165 -24.66 15.33 -8.19
CA ALA A 165 -26.08 15.30 -7.82
C ALA A 165 -26.52 16.61 -7.12
N LEU A 166 -25.67 17.20 -6.28
CA LEU A 166 -25.94 18.50 -5.64
C LEU A 166 -25.93 19.67 -6.64
N LEU A 167 -25.01 19.66 -7.62
CA LEU A 167 -25.01 20.64 -8.71
C LEU A 167 -26.28 20.51 -9.58
N ALA A 168 -26.73 19.29 -9.87
CA ALA A 168 -27.95 19.05 -10.63
C ALA A 168 -29.21 19.50 -9.89
N LEU A 169 -29.32 19.24 -8.58
CA LEU A 169 -30.43 19.70 -7.75
C LEU A 169 -30.44 21.23 -7.56
N GLY A 170 -29.26 21.85 -7.42
CA GLY A 170 -29.13 23.31 -7.32
C GLY A 170 -29.61 24.04 -8.58
N VAL A 171 -29.29 23.51 -9.77
CA VAL A 171 -29.73 24.10 -11.05
C VAL A 171 -31.24 23.88 -11.28
N ALA A 172 -31.78 22.71 -10.93
CA ALA A 172 -33.21 22.44 -11.04
C ALA A 172 -34.05 23.33 -10.10
N GLY A 173 -33.60 23.55 -8.86
CA GLY A 173 -34.25 24.44 -7.90
C GLY A 173 -34.27 25.91 -8.37
N LEU A 174 -33.17 26.39 -8.95
CA LEU A 174 -33.10 27.74 -9.54
C LEU A 174 -33.99 27.87 -10.78
N GLY A 175 -34.13 26.81 -11.59
CA GLY A 175 -35.02 26.77 -12.75
C GLY A 175 -36.51 26.87 -12.39
N TRP A 176 -36.95 26.17 -11.33
CA TRP A 176 -38.35 26.20 -10.89
C TRP A 176 -38.74 27.48 -10.15
N SER A 177 -37.83 28.11 -9.40
CA SER A 177 -38.12 29.39 -8.73
C SER A 177 -38.50 30.51 -9.71
N ARG A 178 -37.91 30.53 -10.91
CA ARG A 178 -38.19 31.55 -11.95
C ARG A 178 -39.52 31.38 -12.69
N GLN A 179 -40.12 30.19 -12.70
CA GLN A 179 -41.43 29.98 -13.34
C GLN A 179 -42.61 30.40 -12.45
N GLY A 180 -42.46 30.35 -11.11
CA GLY A 180 -43.50 30.80 -10.17
C GLY A 180 -43.78 32.30 -10.23
N GLU A 181 -42.75 33.13 -10.42
CA GLU A 181 -42.90 34.59 -10.44
C GLU A 181 -43.62 35.11 -11.70
N ARG A 182 -43.49 34.42 -12.84
CA ARG A 182 -44.17 34.82 -14.09
C ARG A 182 -45.69 34.59 -14.06
N LYS A 183 -46.19 33.68 -13.22
CA LYS A 183 -47.64 33.44 -13.08
C LYS A 183 -48.31 34.44 -12.14
N ARG A 184 -47.63 34.91 -11.08
CA ARG A 184 -48.20 35.89 -10.14
C ARG A 184 -48.40 37.28 -10.77
N ARG A 185 -47.48 37.73 -11.64
CA ARG A 185 -47.63 39.03 -12.33
C ARG A 185 -48.80 39.13 -13.30
N LYS A 186 -49.47 38.03 -13.65
CA LYS A 186 -50.65 38.04 -14.52
C LYS A 186 -51.98 38.10 -13.76
N LEU A 187 -51.98 37.94 -12.44
CA LEU A 187 -53.19 37.99 -11.61
C LEU A 187 -53.49 39.39 -11.05
N ASP A 188 -52.52 40.30 -11.06
CA ASP A 188 -52.70 41.68 -10.57
C ASP A 188 -53.11 42.68 -11.69
N GLN A 189 -53.62 42.20 -12.82
CA GLN A 189 -54.06 43.02 -13.97
C GLN A 189 -55.53 42.79 -14.38
N GLN A 190 -56.39 42.35 -13.46
CA GLN A 190 -57.85 42.31 -13.67
C GLN A 190 -58.58 43.12 -12.61
#